data_AF-A0A1F6Q1E3-F1
#
_entry.id   AF-A0A1F6Q1E3-F1
#
_cell.length_a   1.000
_cell.length_b   1.000
_cell.length_c   1.000
_cell.angle_alpha   90.00
_cell.angle_beta   90.00
_cell.angle_gamma   90.00
#
_symmetry.space_group_name_H-M   'P 1'
#
loop_
_entity.id
_entity.type
_entity.pdbx_description
1 polymer ?
#
loop_
_entity_poly.entity_id
_entity_poly.type
_entity_poly.pdbx_seq_one_letter_code
_entity_poly.pdbx_strand_id
1 'polypeptide(L)'
;MFLIEHNLKAEIVSGQRGMQTHVWVECDGYIIDITADQFDEISEKIIVTRNRNWYSTFKEQQRYTIKPPYDYFDIFKENLLKHYKNISEKVNSQILVK
;
A
#
# COMPACT_ATOMS: atom_id res chain seq x y z
N MET A 1 5.29 -7.72 9.74
CA MET A 1 4.81 -7.38 8.38
C MET A 1 5.71 -8.12 7.40
N PHE A 2 5.14 -9.05 6.62
CA PHE A 2 5.86 -10.07 5.83
C PHE A 2 7.09 -9.55 5.07
N LEU A 3 7.02 -8.37 4.45
CA LEU A 3 8.13 -7.81 3.67
C LEU A 3 9.39 -7.50 4.50
N ILE A 4 9.21 -7.03 5.73
CA ILE A 4 10.32 -6.59 6.60
C ILE A 4 10.90 -7.76 7.37
N GLU A 5 10.11 -8.80 7.65
CA GLU A 5 10.58 -10.08 8.19
C GLU A 5 11.59 -10.77 7.26
N HIS A 6 11.58 -10.40 5.98
CA HIS A 6 12.55 -10.86 4.96
C HIS A 6 13.66 -9.82 4.68
N ASN A 7 13.86 -8.86 5.60
CA ASN A 7 14.91 -7.85 5.53
C ASN A 7 14.84 -6.93 4.30
N LEU A 8 13.65 -6.79 3.70
CA LEU A 8 13.46 -5.91 2.54
C LEU A 8 13.26 -4.46 3.01
N LYS A 9 14.00 -3.54 2.39
CA LYS A 9 13.81 -2.10 2.58
C LYS A 9 12.50 -1.69 1.93
N ALA A 10 11.54 -1.30 2.75
CA ALA A 10 10.23 -0.84 2.30
C ALA A 10 10.01 0.62 2.69
N GLU A 11 9.34 1.36 1.82
CA GLU A 11 8.94 2.74 2.02
C GLU A 11 7.43 2.86 1.78
N ILE A 12 6.75 3.59 2.66
CA ILE A 12 5.36 3.98 2.43
C ILE A 12 5.39 5.33 1.74
N VAL A 13 4.71 5.43 0.60
CA VAL A 13 4.65 6.64 -0.19
C VAL A 13 3.20 7.09 -0.29
N SER A 14 2.96 8.39 -0.11
CA SER A 14 1.67 9.01 -0.39
C SER A 14 1.81 10.02 -1.51
N GLY A 15 0.79 10.08 -2.35
CA GLY A 15 0.73 10.98 -3.49
C GLY A 15 -0.65 11.59 -3.66
N GLN A 16 -0.70 12.69 -4.39
CA GLN A 16 -1.96 13.37 -4.72
C GLN A 16 -2.10 13.56 -6.22
N ARG A 17 -3.28 13.24 -6.75
CA ARG A 17 -3.66 13.46 -8.15
C ARG A 17 -5.00 14.17 -8.19
N GLY A 18 -4.98 15.45 -8.55
CA GLY A 18 -6.15 16.32 -8.43
C GLY A 18 -6.63 16.42 -6.98
N MET A 19 -7.89 16.08 -6.72
CA MET A 19 -8.48 16.08 -5.37
C MET A 19 -8.33 14.75 -4.62
N GLN A 20 -7.73 13.72 -5.25
CA GLN A 20 -7.61 12.39 -4.66
C GLN A 20 -6.21 12.16 -4.11
N THR A 21 -6.12 11.54 -2.92
CA THR A 21 -4.87 11.08 -2.33
C THR A 21 -4.76 9.56 -2.46
N HIS A 22 -3.53 9.06 -2.48
CA HIS A 22 -3.27 7.64 -2.59
C HIS A 22 -2.02 7.25 -1.79
N VAL A 23 -1.97 6.01 -1.33
CA VAL A 23 -0.86 5.45 -0.56
C VAL A 23 -0.49 4.09 -1.12
N TRP A 24 0.80 3.87 -1.36
CA TRP A 24 1.35 2.59 -1.80
C TRP A 24 2.66 2.28 -1.05
N VAL A 25 3.14 1.05 -1.21
CA VAL A 25 4.42 0.59 -0.66
C VAL A 25 5.43 0.43 -1.78
N GLU A 26 6.62 1.00 -1.62
CA GLU A 26 7.77 0.75 -2.49
C GLU A 26 8.76 -0.17 -1.77
N CYS A 27 9.13 -1.27 -2.39
CA CYS A 27 9.99 -2.28 -1.80
C CYS A 27 10.90 -2.88 -2.87
N ASP A 28 12.21 -2.68 -2.77
CA ASP A 28 13.20 -3.19 -3.72
C ASP A 28 12.87 -2.89 -5.21
N GLY A 29 12.37 -1.68 -5.47
CA GLY A 29 11.94 -1.23 -6.80
C GLY A 29 10.59 -1.79 -7.28
N TYR A 30 9.92 -2.61 -6.48
CA TYR A 30 8.50 -2.94 -6.66
C TYR A 30 7.61 -1.90 -6.00
N ILE A 31 6.46 -1.68 -6.61
CA ILE A 31 5.31 -1.01 -6.04
C ILE A 31 4.30 -2.10 -5.70
N ILE A 32 3.87 -2.10 -4.44
CA ILE A 32 2.83 -2.97 -3.90
C ILE A 32 1.67 -2.09 -3.50
N ASP A 33 0.53 -2.32 -4.13
CA ASP A 33 -0.66 -1.52 -3.97
C ASP A 33 -1.89 -2.43 -3.98
N ILE A 34 -2.65 -2.34 -2.91
CA ILE A 34 -3.79 -3.21 -2.62
C ILE A 34 -5.10 -2.43 -2.58
N THR A 35 -5.03 -1.13 -2.90
CA THR A 35 -6.17 -0.21 -2.95
C THR A 35 -6.15 0.64 -4.22
N ALA A 36 -5.35 0.26 -5.23
CA ALA A 36 -5.34 0.91 -6.53
C ALA A 36 -6.73 0.92 -7.18
N ASP A 37 -7.54 -0.12 -6.89
CA ASP A 37 -8.93 -0.28 -7.33
C ASP A 37 -9.90 0.74 -6.72
N GLN A 38 -9.45 1.67 -5.88
CA GLN A 38 -10.23 2.86 -5.53
C GLN A 38 -10.41 3.81 -6.72
N PHE A 39 -9.57 3.68 -7.74
CA PHE A 39 -9.64 4.45 -8.98
C PHE A 39 -10.34 3.59 -10.06
N ASP A 40 -11.38 4.14 -10.68
CA ASP A 40 -12.20 3.41 -11.66
C ASP A 40 -11.40 2.90 -12.87
N GLU A 41 -10.25 3.50 -13.19
CA GLU A 41 -9.38 3.03 -14.26
C GLU A 41 -8.53 1.80 -13.92
N ILE A 42 -8.54 1.34 -12.66
CA ILE A 42 -7.81 0.18 -12.18
C ILE A 42 -8.78 -0.91 -11.75
N SER A 43 -8.66 -2.09 -12.37
CA SER A 43 -9.54 -3.24 -12.07
C SER A 43 -8.92 -4.23 -11.08
N GLU A 44 -7.59 -4.19 -10.97
CA GLU A 44 -6.76 -5.10 -10.20
C GLU A 44 -6.89 -4.83 -8.71
N LYS A 45 -7.34 -5.85 -7.96
CA LYS A 45 -7.45 -5.78 -6.49
C LYS A 45 -6.11 -5.68 -5.77
N ILE A 46 -5.07 -6.23 -6.37
CA ILE A 46 -3.70 -6.22 -5.85
C ILE A 46 -2.77 -6.02 -7.05
N ILE A 47 -1.95 -4.99 -6.99
CA ILE A 47 -0.89 -4.68 -7.94
C ILE A 47 0.45 -4.91 -7.27
N VAL A 48 1.30 -5.71 -7.91
CA VAL A 48 2.73 -5.79 -7.61
C VAL A 48 3.48 -5.56 -8.92
N THR A 49 4.12 -4.41 -9.06
CA THR A 49 4.70 -3.99 -10.35
C THR A 49 5.98 -3.20 -10.18
N ARG A 50 6.86 -3.24 -11.19
CA ARG A 50 7.98 -2.29 -11.31
C ARG A 50 7.63 -1.09 -12.20
N ASN A 51 6.48 -1.15 -12.89
CA ASN A 51 6.01 -0.08 -13.77
C ASN A 51 5.47 1.08 -12.94
N ARG A 52 6.15 2.23 -13.00
CA ARG A 52 5.78 3.43 -12.25
C ARG A 52 4.83 4.37 -12.99
N ASN A 53 4.47 4.11 -14.25
CA ASN A 53 3.77 5.07 -15.11
C ASN A 53 2.51 5.66 -14.47
N TRP A 54 1.65 4.82 -13.89
CA TRP A 54 0.43 5.30 -13.23
C TRP A 54 0.74 6.05 -11.92
N TYR A 55 1.67 5.54 -11.12
CA TYR A 55 2.11 6.16 -9.86
C TYR A 55 2.82 7.51 -10.08
N SER A 56 3.49 7.69 -11.21
CA SER A 56 4.11 8.96 -11.61
C SER A 56 3.09 10.06 -11.95
N THR A 57 1.81 9.72 -12.09
CA THR A 57 0.73 10.72 -12.24
C THR A 57 0.36 11.39 -10.91
N PHE A 58 0.83 10.85 -9.77
CA PHE A 58 0.64 11.44 -8.46
C PHE A 58 1.82 12.35 -8.12
N LYS A 59 1.51 13.55 -7.63
CA LYS A 59 2.50 14.40 -6.97
C LYS A 59 2.79 13.82 -5.59
N GLU A 60 3.97 13.25 -5.39
CA GLU A 60 4.41 12.73 -4.09
C GLU A 60 4.25 13.80 -3.00
N GLN A 61 3.63 13.42 -1.88
CA GLN A 61 3.40 14.27 -0.73
C GLN A 61 4.31 13.88 0.43
N GLN A 62 4.40 12.59 0.74
CA GLN A 62 5.19 12.08 1.84
C GLN A 62 5.81 10.72 1.51
N ARG A 63 6.97 10.45 2.12
CA ARG A 63 7.68 9.18 2.04
C ARG A 63 8.24 8.82 3.40
N TYR A 64 7.99 7.58 3.82
CA TYR A 64 8.44 7.08 5.12
C TYR A 64 9.14 5.74 4.93
N THR A 65 10.45 5.71 5.21
CA THR A 65 11.21 4.47 5.27
C THR A 65 10.80 3.67 6.51
N ILE A 66 10.43 2.41 6.33
CA ILE A 66 10.06 1.54 7.44
C ILE A 66 11.34 0.98 8.07
N LYS A 67 11.57 1.28 9.36
CA LYS A 67 12.77 0.85 10.10
C LYS A 67 12.42 -0.19 11.18
N PRO A 68 13.25 -1.24 11.36
CA PRO A 68 13.22 -2.07 12.58
C PRO A 68 13.83 -1.32 13.79
N PRO A 69 13.49 -1.66 15.05
CA PRO A 69 12.45 -2.57 15.50
C PRO A 69 11.12 -1.82 15.63
N TYR A 70 10.19 -2.04 14.69
CA TYR A 70 8.81 -1.55 14.68
C TYR A 70 8.57 -0.25 15.45
N ASP A 71 9.04 0.88 14.92
CA ASP A 71 8.48 2.18 15.29
C ASP A 71 7.01 2.15 14.85
N TYR A 72 6.17 1.80 15.82
CA TYR A 72 4.75 1.58 15.67
C TYR A 72 4.12 2.93 15.30
N PHE A 73 3.81 3.11 14.02
CA PHE A 73 2.43 3.24 13.57
C PHE A 73 1.50 4.23 14.32
N ASP A 74 1.99 5.35 14.86
CA ASP A 74 1.11 6.37 15.44
C ASP A 74 0.58 7.38 14.42
N ILE A 75 1.23 7.56 13.27
CA ILE A 75 0.79 8.55 12.26
C ILE A 75 -0.22 7.95 11.25
N PHE A 76 -0.19 6.63 11.03
CA PHE A 76 -0.96 5.99 9.94
C PHE A 76 -2.15 5.12 10.38
N LYS A 77 -2.40 5.05 11.70
CA LYS A 77 -3.29 4.06 12.30
C LYS A 77 -4.72 4.12 11.75
N GLU A 78 -5.31 5.30 11.53
CA GLU A 78 -6.73 5.35 11.17
C GLU A 78 -7.01 5.03 9.69
N ASN A 79 -6.23 5.59 8.77
CA ASN A 79 -6.51 5.42 7.34
C ASN A 79 -5.95 4.11 6.79
N LEU A 80 -4.77 3.67 7.25
CA LEU A 80 -4.19 2.42 6.78
C LEU A 80 -4.93 1.21 7.37
N LEU A 81 -5.26 1.19 8.67
CA LEU A 81 -6.03 0.08 9.25
C LEU A 81 -7.44 -0.04 8.66
N LYS A 82 -8.10 1.04 8.26
CA LYS A 82 -9.42 0.94 7.62
C LYS A 82 -9.36 0.12 6.33
N HIS A 83 -8.34 0.36 5.51
CA HIS A 83 -8.13 -0.40 4.28
C HIS A 83 -7.61 -1.81 4.58
N TYR A 84 -6.63 -1.97 5.48
CA TYR A 84 -6.07 -3.28 5.84
C TYR A 84 -7.03 -4.19 6.64
N LYS A 85 -7.97 -3.64 7.42
CA LYS A 85 -9.05 -4.41 8.08
C LYS A 85 -10.04 -4.94 7.04
N ASN A 86 -10.42 -4.11 6.07
CA ASN A 86 -11.24 -4.58 4.94
C ASN A 86 -10.50 -5.68 4.14
N ILE A 87 -9.17 -5.64 4.09
CA ILE A 87 -8.33 -6.67 3.46
C ILE A 87 -8.30 -7.95 4.30
N SER A 88 -8.10 -7.88 5.62
CA SER A 88 -8.09 -9.09 6.45
C SER A 88 -9.44 -9.78 6.47
N GLU A 89 -10.55 -9.03 6.47
CA GLU A 89 -11.91 -9.56 6.36
C GLU A 89 -12.19 -10.17 4.98
N LYS A 90 -11.72 -9.56 3.88
CA LYS A 90 -11.84 -10.12 2.52
C LYS A 90 -10.97 -11.37 2.31
N VAL A 91 -9.76 -11.39 2.86
CA VAL A 91 -8.88 -12.57 2.77
C VAL A 91 -9.43 -13.73 3.61
N ASN A 92 -9.92 -13.47 4.82
CA ASN A 92 -10.52 -14.50 5.67
C ASN A 92 -11.83 -15.07 5.09
N SER A 93 -12.66 -14.24 4.46
CA SER A 93 -13.90 -14.73 3.82
C SER A 93 -13.65 -15.56 2.56
N GLN A 94 -12.51 -15.39 1.88
CA GLN A 94 -12.12 -16.23 0.73
C GLN A 94 -11.42 -17.53 1.14
N ILE A 95 -10.84 -17.59 2.34
CA ILE A 95 -10.20 -18.80 2.88
C ILE A 95 -11.24 -19.75 3.51
N LEU A 96 -12.35 -19.23 4.06
CA LEU A 96 -13.39 -20.04 4.73
C LEU A 96 -14.44 -20.65 3.79
N VAL A 97 -14.29 -20.51 2.46
CA VAL A 97 -15.17 -21.12 1.44
C VAL A 97 -14.42 -22.19 0.63
N LYS A 98 -13.36 -22.77 1.19
CA LYS A 98 -12.70 -23.98 0.67
C LYS A 98 -12.77 -25.11 1.67
#